data_AF-A0A3N4D079-F1
#
_entry.id   AF-A0A3N4D079-F1
#
_cell.length_a   1.000
_cell.length_b   1.000
_cell.length_c   1.000
_cell.angle_alpha   90.00
_cell.angle_beta   90.00
_cell.angle_gamma   90.00
#
_symmetry.space_group_name_H-M   'P 1'
#
loop_
_entity.id
_entity.type
_entity.pdbx_description
1 polymer ?
#
loop_
_entity_poly.entity_id
_entity_poly.type
_entity_poly.pdbx_seq_one_letter_code
_entity_poly.pdbx_strand_id
1 'polypeptide(L)'
;MGLFDFLSKRSSGLSVEDAVLALSKGAVLIDVRSKAEYEAGHAPGARPVDPKDLHDDPLDAIHGGDPLAEVDSAVVVICDNGLRSSIAAAELREKGILAESVAGGLIAWGRDGNPIIPGPYRRR
;
A
#
# COMPACT_ATOMS: atom_id res chain seq x y z
N MET A 1 -19.31 8.85 12.95
CA MET A 1 -17.84 8.83 12.98
C MET A 1 -17.34 8.74 11.55
N GLY A 2 -16.82 9.84 11.02
CA GLY A 2 -16.44 9.94 9.61
C GLY A 2 -15.07 9.33 9.32
N LEU A 3 -14.85 8.95 8.07
CA LEU A 3 -13.58 8.47 7.53
C LEU A 3 -12.40 9.44 7.84
N PHE A 4 -12.70 10.72 8.08
CA PHE A 4 -11.74 11.76 8.47
C PHE A 4 -11.11 11.59 9.86
N ASP A 5 -11.78 10.93 10.80
CA ASP A 5 -11.24 10.70 12.16
C ASP A 5 -10.14 9.62 12.18
N PHE A 6 -10.16 8.74 11.18
CA PHE A 6 -9.16 7.70 10.96
C PHE A 6 -7.80 8.28 10.54
N LEU A 7 -7.82 9.41 9.82
CA LEU A 7 -6.65 10.06 9.22
C LEU A 7 -5.86 10.96 10.18
N SER A 8 -6.30 11.12 11.44
CA SER A 8 -5.69 12.07 12.39
C SER A 8 -4.67 11.45 13.36
N LYS A 9 -4.47 10.12 13.35
CA LYS A 9 -3.58 9.48 14.34
C LYS A 9 -2.12 9.55 13.88
N ARG A 10 -1.37 10.44 14.55
CA ARG A 10 0.04 10.75 14.32
C ARG A 10 0.96 9.52 14.11
N SER A 11 1.61 9.52 12.94
CA SER A 11 3.01 9.14 12.65
C SER A 11 3.49 7.68 12.73
N SER A 12 2.66 6.66 12.47
CA SER A 12 3.22 5.31 12.23
C SER A 12 2.55 4.47 11.13
N GLY A 13 1.54 5.01 10.42
CA GLY A 13 0.73 4.25 9.48
C GLY A 13 -0.44 3.53 10.17
N LEU A 14 -1.24 2.82 9.38
CA LEU A 14 -2.36 2.00 9.85
C LEU A 14 -1.85 0.79 10.62
N SER A 15 -2.60 0.34 11.64
CA SER A 15 -2.40 -1.02 12.15
C SER A 15 -2.73 -2.04 11.05
N VAL A 16 -2.35 -3.30 11.24
CA VAL A 16 -2.68 -4.35 10.27
C VAL A 16 -4.20 -4.54 10.18
N GLU A 17 -4.91 -4.46 11.30
CA GLU A 17 -6.37 -4.56 11.34
C GLU A 17 -7.03 -3.41 10.58
N ASP A 18 -6.55 -2.18 10.80
CA ASP A 18 -7.03 -0.98 10.13
C ASP A 18 -6.73 -1.02 8.61
N ALA A 19 -5.57 -1.56 8.22
CA ALA A 19 -5.24 -1.80 6.82
C ALA A 19 -6.19 -2.82 6.18
N VAL A 20 -6.44 -3.96 6.83
CA VAL A 20 -7.39 -4.98 6.35
C VAL A 20 -8.80 -4.40 6.22
N LEU A 21 -9.23 -3.58 7.18
CA LEU A 21 -10.53 -2.89 7.11
C LEU A 21 -10.59 -1.91 5.92
N ALA A 22 -9.52 -1.17 5.65
CA ALA A 22 -9.44 -0.29 4.49
C ALA A 22 -9.55 -1.08 3.17
N LEU A 23 -8.82 -2.20 3.06
CA LEU A 23 -8.87 -3.08 1.88
C LEU A 23 -10.27 -3.67 1.67
N SER A 24 -10.97 -4.04 2.75
CA SER A 24 -12.35 -4.53 2.68
C SER A 24 -13.36 -3.48 2.16
N LYS A 25 -12.99 -2.20 2.20
CA LYS A 25 -13.79 -1.06 1.71
C LYS A 25 -13.36 -0.59 0.32
N GLY A 26 -12.48 -1.33 -0.36
CA GLY A 26 -12.03 -1.01 -1.72
C GLY A 26 -10.68 -0.29 -1.81
N ALA A 27 -9.94 -0.15 -0.72
CA ALA A 27 -8.58 0.40 -0.81
C ALA A 27 -7.66 -0.50 -1.64
N VAL A 28 -6.72 0.10 -2.37
CA VAL A 28 -5.71 -0.60 -3.18
C VAL A 28 -4.48 -0.86 -2.33
N LEU A 29 -4.02 -2.10 -2.27
CA LEU A 29 -2.75 -2.45 -1.62
C LEU A 29 -1.61 -2.39 -2.65
N ILE A 30 -0.57 -1.60 -2.38
CA ILE A 30 0.66 -1.57 -3.17
C ILE A 30 1.87 -1.98 -2.33
N ASP A 31 2.77 -2.75 -2.93
CA ASP A 31 4.04 -3.19 -2.34
C ASP A 31 5.20 -2.47 -3.04
N VAL A 32 5.93 -1.66 -2.28
CA VAL A 32 7.04 -0.82 -2.77
C VAL A 32 8.42 -1.45 -2.57
N ARG A 33 8.47 -2.75 -2.24
CA ARG A 33 9.72 -3.50 -2.13
C ARG A 33 10.29 -3.87 -3.49
N SER A 34 11.52 -4.34 -3.50
CA SER A 34 12.15 -4.84 -4.73
C SER A 34 11.42 -6.06 -5.28
N LYS A 35 11.65 -6.33 -6.56
CA LYS A 35 11.11 -7.50 -7.25
C LYS A 35 11.36 -8.81 -6.50
N ALA A 36 12.60 -9.04 -6.07
CA ALA A 36 12.97 -10.27 -5.38
C ALA A 36 12.26 -10.41 -4.02
N GLU A 37 12.13 -9.31 -3.27
CA GLU A 37 11.42 -9.30 -1.98
C GLU A 37 9.93 -9.63 -2.16
N TYR A 38 9.28 -9.06 -3.17
CA TYR A 38 7.88 -9.35 -3.50
C TYR A 38 7.70 -10.81 -3.92
N GLU A 39 8.56 -11.30 -4.83
CA GLU A 39 8.45 -12.66 -5.36
C GLU A 39 8.68 -13.74 -4.29
N ALA A 40 9.52 -13.46 -3.30
CA ALA A 40 9.74 -14.33 -2.14
C ALA A 40 8.50 -14.44 -1.23
N GLY A 41 7.65 -13.42 -1.21
CA GLY A 41 6.42 -13.41 -0.42
C GLY A 41 5.85 -12.01 -0.24
N HIS A 42 4.54 -11.85 -0.47
CA HIS A 42 3.82 -10.58 -0.32
C HIS A 42 2.41 -10.81 0.24
N ALA A 43 1.77 -9.73 0.69
CA ALA A 43 0.39 -9.75 1.14
C ALA A 43 -0.57 -10.03 -0.05
N PRO A 44 -1.61 -10.86 0.10
CA PRO A 44 -2.52 -11.15 -1.00
C PRO A 44 -3.17 -9.90 -1.59
N GLY A 45 -3.23 -9.83 -2.92
CA GLY A 45 -3.79 -8.69 -3.63
C GLY A 45 -2.87 -7.47 -3.70
N ALA A 46 -1.69 -7.50 -3.08
CA ALA A 46 -0.72 -6.43 -3.19
C ALA A 46 -0.20 -6.31 -4.63
N ARG A 47 -0.27 -5.09 -5.18
CA ARG A 47 0.30 -4.76 -6.49
C ARG A 47 1.76 -4.33 -6.33
N PRO A 48 2.71 -4.96 -7.01
CA PRO A 48 4.09 -4.54 -6.93
C PRO A 48 4.29 -3.24 -7.72
N VAL A 49 4.83 -2.20 -7.06
CA VAL A 49 5.08 -0.89 -7.68
C VAL A 49 6.51 -0.44 -7.38
N ASP A 50 7.22 0.03 -8.41
CA ASP A 50 8.54 0.64 -8.21
C ASP A 50 8.37 2.02 -7.57
N PRO A 51 9.08 2.35 -6.47
CA PRO A 51 9.03 3.69 -5.90
C PRO A 51 9.30 4.82 -6.89
N LYS A 52 10.12 4.57 -7.92
CA LYS A 52 10.40 5.57 -8.97
C LYS A 52 9.16 5.85 -9.81
N ASP A 53 8.39 4.82 -10.14
CA ASP A 53 7.17 4.96 -10.95
C ASP A 53 6.10 5.77 -10.17
N LEU A 54 6.04 5.64 -8.83
CA LEU A 54 5.19 6.49 -7.98
C LEU A 54 5.61 7.97 -8.00
N HIS A 55 6.91 8.24 -8.12
CA HIS A 55 7.44 9.60 -8.21
C HIS A 55 7.10 10.26 -9.54
N ASP A 56 7.11 9.52 -10.64
CA ASP A 56 6.89 10.08 -11.97
C ASP A 56 5.39 10.19 -12.30
N ASP A 57 4.64 9.08 -12.17
CA ASP A 57 3.20 9.03 -12.44
C ASP A 57 2.51 8.03 -11.48
N PRO A 58 2.07 8.49 -10.30
CA PRO A 58 1.50 7.60 -9.30
C PRO A 58 0.17 6.97 -9.73
N LEU A 59 -0.62 7.65 -10.57
CA LEU A 59 -1.91 7.10 -11.00
C LEU A 59 -1.70 5.95 -11.98
N ASP A 60 -0.82 6.12 -12.98
CA ASP A 60 -0.46 5.03 -13.87
C ASP A 60 0.26 3.89 -13.12
N ALA A 61 1.16 4.22 -12.19
CA ALA A 61 1.89 3.21 -11.41
C ALA A 61 0.96 2.34 -10.53
N ILE A 62 -0.11 2.91 -9.97
CA ILE A 62 -1.04 2.20 -9.09
C ILE A 62 -2.15 1.48 -9.87
N HIS A 63 -2.66 2.10 -10.93
CA HIS A 63 -3.85 1.64 -11.66
C HIS A 63 -3.56 1.07 -13.05
N GLY A 64 -2.32 1.16 -13.54
CA GLY A 64 -1.88 0.58 -14.81
C GLY A 64 -2.57 1.16 -16.04
N GLY A 65 -3.08 2.39 -15.95
CA GLY A 65 -3.84 3.05 -17.00
C GLY A 65 -5.25 2.49 -17.22
N ASP A 66 -5.80 1.76 -16.25
CA ASP A 66 -7.19 1.28 -16.29
C ASP A 66 -8.17 2.47 -16.29
N PRO A 67 -8.91 2.72 -17.39
CA PRO A 67 -9.83 3.86 -17.48
C PRO A 67 -11.06 3.71 -16.56
N LEU A 68 -11.28 2.52 -16.00
CA LEU A 68 -12.35 2.25 -15.05
C LEU A 68 -11.86 2.23 -13.60
N ALA A 69 -10.58 2.51 -13.35
CA ALA A 69 -10.05 2.55 -12.01
C ALA A 69 -10.71 3.66 -11.19
N GLU A 70 -11.15 3.30 -9.99
CA GLU A 70 -11.60 4.27 -9.00
C GLU A 70 -10.37 5.01 -8.43
N VAL A 71 -9.97 6.10 -9.10
CA VAL A 71 -8.80 6.92 -8.73
C VAL A 71 -8.92 7.61 -7.37
N ASP A 72 -10.14 7.69 -6.83
CA ASP A 72 -10.43 8.20 -5.48
C ASP A 72 -10.26 7.13 -4.39
N SER A 73 -9.94 5.88 -4.76
CA SER A 73 -9.72 4.80 -3.79
C SER A 73 -8.54 5.12 -2.89
N ALA A 74 -8.68 4.83 -1.60
CA ALA A 74 -7.56 4.91 -0.68
C ALA A 74 -6.45 3.93 -1.09
N VAL A 75 -5.20 4.34 -0.93
CA VAL A 75 -4.01 3.55 -1.23
C VAL A 75 -3.36 3.12 0.08
N VAL A 76 -3.22 1.83 0.27
CA VAL A 76 -2.46 1.24 1.37
C VAL A 76 -1.08 0.85 0.85
N VAL A 77 -0.02 1.38 1.43
CA VAL A 77 1.36 1.15 1.01
C VAL A 77 2.04 0.22 2.00
N ILE A 78 2.63 -0.88 1.52
CA ILE A 78 3.39 -1.82 2.33
C ILE A 78 4.84 -1.92 1.86
N CYS A 79 5.75 -2.02 2.83
CA CYS A 79 7.11 -2.46 2.59
C CYS A 79 7.49 -3.50 3.66
N ASP A 80 8.77 -3.73 3.89
CA ASP A 80 9.20 -4.77 4.84
C ASP A 80 8.82 -4.44 6.30
N ASN A 81 9.17 -3.24 6.77
CA ASN A 81 9.05 -2.83 8.18
C ASN A 81 8.33 -1.49 8.40
N GLY A 82 7.74 -0.90 7.36
CA GLY A 82 7.00 0.37 7.42
C GLY A 82 7.82 1.62 7.06
N LEU A 83 9.16 1.57 7.04
CA LEU A 83 9.99 2.76 6.78
C LEU A 83 9.84 3.29 5.36
N ARG A 84 10.14 2.44 4.34
CA ARG A 84 10.00 2.84 2.92
C ARG A 84 8.57 3.23 2.56
N SER A 85 7.59 2.47 3.04
CA SER A 85 6.18 2.71 2.71
C SER A 85 5.65 3.99 3.34
N SER A 86 6.12 4.39 4.53
CA SER A 86 5.72 5.66 5.13
C SER A 86 6.19 6.88 4.33
N ILE A 87 7.39 6.81 3.73
CA ILE A 87 7.91 7.85 2.84
C ILE A 87 7.08 7.92 1.56
N ALA A 88 6.85 6.76 0.92
CA ALA A 88 6.03 6.70 -0.30
C ALA A 88 4.58 7.16 -0.05
N ALA A 89 3.97 6.80 1.08
CA ALA A 89 2.63 7.28 1.45
C ALA A 89 2.60 8.79 1.73
N ALA A 90 3.68 9.37 2.29
CA ALA A 90 3.79 10.82 2.44
C ALA A 90 3.86 11.54 1.09
N GLU A 91 4.68 11.03 0.16
CA GLU A 91 4.79 11.58 -1.19
C GLU A 91 3.46 11.51 -1.95
N LEU A 92 2.75 10.38 -1.87
CA LEU A 92 1.42 10.24 -2.48
C LEU A 92 0.43 11.27 -1.92
N ARG A 93 0.44 11.51 -0.60
CA ARG A 93 -0.40 12.53 0.04
C ARG A 93 -0.04 13.95 -0.41
N GLU A 94 1.24 14.25 -0.61
CA GLU A 94 1.68 15.55 -1.16
C GLU A 94 1.13 15.78 -2.58
N LYS A 95 0.88 14.70 -3.33
CA LYS A 95 0.24 14.72 -4.66
C LYS A 95 -1.29 14.66 -4.62
N GLY A 96 -1.90 14.74 -3.44
CA GLY A 96 -3.35 14.73 -3.25
C GLY A 96 -4.00 13.34 -3.28
N ILE A 97 -3.19 12.25 -3.29
CA ILE A 97 -3.70 10.89 -3.25
C ILE A 97 -3.94 10.49 -1.79
N LEU A 98 -5.10 9.90 -1.52
CA LEU A 98 -5.45 9.38 -0.20
C LEU A 98 -4.61 8.13 0.09
N ALA A 99 -3.46 8.28 0.72
CA ALA A 99 -2.52 7.18 0.95
C ALA A 99 -2.09 7.05 2.41
N GLU A 100 -2.02 5.80 2.90
CA GLU A 100 -1.49 5.47 4.22
C GLU A 100 -0.58 4.23 4.14
N SER A 101 0.42 4.15 5.02
CA SER A 101 1.31 2.99 5.08
C SER A 101 0.88 1.98 6.14
N VAL A 102 1.25 0.70 6.01
CA VAL A 102 1.06 -0.29 7.10
C VAL A 102 2.17 -0.17 8.14
N ALA A 103 1.80 0.08 9.39
CA ALA A 103 2.71 0.13 10.52
C ALA A 103 3.42 -1.22 10.70
N GLY A 104 4.76 -1.21 10.75
CA GLY A 104 5.57 -2.42 10.85
C GLY A 104 5.62 -3.28 9.58
N GLY A 105 5.01 -2.83 8.48
CA GLY A 105 5.13 -3.45 7.15
C GLY A 105 4.66 -4.90 7.09
N LEU A 106 5.23 -5.65 6.13
CA LEU A 106 4.91 -7.06 5.91
C LEU A 106 5.31 -7.94 7.11
N ILE A 107 6.33 -7.53 7.88
CA ILE A 107 6.71 -8.23 9.12
C ILE A 107 5.53 -8.22 10.11
N ALA A 108 4.94 -7.05 10.37
CA ALA A 108 3.77 -6.95 11.25
C ALA A 108 2.56 -7.68 10.66
N TRP A 109 2.33 -7.52 9.34
CA TRP A 109 1.26 -8.23 8.63
C TRP A 109 1.27 -9.74 8.88
N GLY A 110 2.43 -10.38 8.67
CA GLY A 110 2.60 -11.82 8.90
C GLY A 110 2.55 -12.20 10.38
N ARG A 111 3.11 -11.36 11.27
CA ARG A 111 3.07 -11.59 12.72
C ARG A 111 1.64 -11.63 13.26
N ASP A 112 0.76 -10.82 12.69
CA ASP A 112 -0.66 -10.75 13.08
C ASP A 112 -1.50 -11.87 12.43
N GLY A 113 -0.83 -12.86 11.81
CA GLY A 113 -1.44 -14.08 11.29
C GLY A 113 -2.01 -13.97 9.88
N ASN A 114 -1.77 -12.86 9.19
CA ASN A 114 -2.24 -12.70 7.82
C ASN A 114 -1.37 -13.50 6.85
N PRO A 115 -1.96 -14.03 5.76
CA PRO A 115 -1.23 -14.79 4.76
C PRO A 115 -0.13 -13.95 4.10
N ILE A 116 0.99 -14.62 3.80
CA ILE A 116 2.05 -14.16 2.91
C ILE A 116 2.17 -15.22 1.82
N ILE A 117 1.99 -14.80 0.57
CA ILE A 117 2.01 -15.69 -0.59
C ILE A 117 3.21 -15.37 -1.49
N PRO A 118 3.98 -16.37 -1.96
CA PRO A 118 4.92 -16.14 -3.04
C PRO A 118 4.15 -15.95 -4.34
N GLY A 119 4.73 -15.22 -5.29
CA GLY A 119 4.09 -15.03 -6.58
C GLY A 119 4.87 -14.12 -7.51
N PRO A 120 4.61 -14.20 -8.83
CA PRO A 120 5.35 -13.44 -9.82
C PRO A 120 5.15 -11.93 -9.65
N TYR A 121 6.19 -11.14 -9.90
CA TYR A 121 6.10 -9.68 -9.94
C TYR A 121 5.31 -9.24 -11.19
N ARG A 122 4.00 -9.12 -11.05
CA ARG A 122 3.11 -8.68 -12.13
C ARG A 122 2.91 -7.17 -12.03
N ARG A 123 3.58 -6.41 -12.89
CA ARG A 123 3.35 -4.96 -13.06
C ARG A 123 1.96 -4.64 -13.66
N ARG A 124 1.17 -5.65 -14.01
CA ARG A 124 -0.16 -5.56 -14.65
C ARG A 124 -1.01 -6.77 -14.27
#